data_AF-A0A533XEZ8-F1
#
_entry.id   AF-A0A533XEZ8-F1
#
_cell.length_a   1.000
_cell.length_b   1.000
_cell.length_c   1.000
_cell.angle_alpha   90.00
_cell.angle_beta   90.00
_cell.angle_gamma   90.00
#
_symmetry.space_group_name_H-M   'P 1'
#
loop_
_entity.id
_entity.type
_entity.pdbx_description
1 polymer ?
#
loop_
_entity_poly.entity_id
_entity_poly.type
_entity_poly.pdbx_seq_one_letter_code
_entity_poly.pdbx_strand_id
1 'polypeptide(L)' 'MITGGGSGIGEATARRFVEEGASVIIADRMKEKIERVARNLPYAARCNVDFQMSGRVLGNLT' A
#
# COMPACT_ATOMS: atom_id res chain seq x y z
N MET A 1 3.48 -3.63 5.21
CA MET A 1 2.87 -3.94 3.90
C MET A 1 1.48 -4.51 4.15
N ILE A 2 0.46 -4.05 3.41
CA ILE A 2 -0.94 -4.46 3.57
C ILE A 2 -1.45 -5.00 2.24
N THR A 3 -1.87 -6.26 2.23
CA THR A 3 -2.51 -6.91 1.08
C THR A 3 -4.04 -6.76 1.14
N GLY A 4 -4.70 -6.62 -0.01
CA GLY A 4 -6.12 -6.28 -0.07
C GLY A 4 -6.41 -4.85 0.40
N GLY A 5 -5.41 -3.97 0.38
CA GLY A 5 -5.50 -2.62 0.93
C GLY A 5 -6.25 -1.62 0.06
N GLY A 6 -6.77 -2.04 -1.10
CA GLY A 6 -7.55 -1.18 -1.99
C GLY A 6 -8.98 -0.90 -1.51
N SER A 7 -9.47 -1.58 -0.47
CA SER A 7 -10.83 -1.36 0.09
C SER A 7 -11.01 -1.99 1.48
N GLY A 8 -12.11 -1.63 2.15
CA GLY A 8 -12.58 -2.31 3.36
C GLY A 8 -11.57 -2.26 4.51
N ILE A 9 -11.33 -3.42 5.13
CA ILE A 9 -10.42 -3.54 6.29
C ILE A 9 -9.00 -3.11 5.92
N GLY A 10 -8.46 -3.55 4.78
CA GLY A 10 -7.10 -3.22 4.40
C GLY A 10 -6.88 -1.72 4.20
N GLU A 11 -7.88 -1.01 3.65
CA GLU A 11 -7.85 0.46 3.56
C GLU A 11 -7.90 1.12 4.95
N ALA A 12 -8.80 0.66 5.83
CA ALA A 12 -8.92 1.20 7.19
C ALA A 12 -7.63 1.02 8.00
N THR A 13 -7.00 -0.15 7.88
CA THR A 13 -5.70 -0.45 8.50
C THR A 13 -4.60 0.46 7.94
N ALA A 14 -4.54 0.66 6.61
CA ALA A 14 -3.57 1.55 5.99
C ALA A 14 -3.70 2.98 6.50
N ARG A 15 -4.94 3.47 6.62
CA ARG A 15 -5.25 4.80 7.16
C ARG A 15 -4.76 4.95 8.59
N ARG A 16 -5.08 3.99 9.45
CA ARG A 16 -4.70 4.04 10.87
C ARG A 16 -3.18 4.08 11.05
N PHE A 17 -2.44 3.27 10.30
CA PHE A 17 -0.97 3.28 10.37
C PHE A 17 -0.37 4.61 9.89
N VAL A 18 -0.91 5.19 8.82
CA VAL A 18 -0.45 6.51 8.32
C VAL A 18 -0.78 7.63 9.32
N GLU A 19 -1.95 7.59 9.98
CA GLU A 19 -2.31 8.51 11.06
C GLU A 19 -1.35 8.45 12.25
N GLU A 20 -0.80 7.26 12.52
CA GLU A 20 0.22 7.04 13.56
C GLU A 20 1.64 7.38 13.08
N GLY A 21 1.81 7.90 11.86
CA GLY A 21 3.08 8.33 11.30
C GLY A 21 3.89 7.23 10.62
N ALA A 22 3.31 6.04 10.42
CA ALA A 22 3.99 4.95 9.74
C ALA A 22 3.97 5.13 8.21
N SER A 23 5.05 4.68 7.57
CA SER A 23 5.10 4.51 6.12
C SER A 23 4.46 3.17 5.74
N VAL A 24 3.47 3.18 4.86
CA VAL A 24 2.67 2.00 4.51
C VAL A 24 2.82 1.66 3.04
N ILE A 25 3.01 0.38 2.73
CA ILE A 25 2.91 -0.16 1.37
C ILE A 25 1.54 -0.82 1.22
N ILE A 26 0.78 -0.39 0.20
CA ILE A 26 -0.55 -0.93 -0.14
C ILE A 26 -0.44 -1.82 -1.37
N ALA A 27 -0.97 -3.04 -1.24
CA ALA A 27 -0.99 -4.10 -2.24
C ALA A 27 -2.43 -4.58 -2.47
N ASP A 28 -2.85 -4.63 -3.74
CA ASP A 28 -4.15 -5.11 -4.22
C ASP A 28 -4.00 -5.47 -5.71
N ARG A 29 -4.93 -6.26 -6.24
CA ARG A 29 -4.97 -6.64 -7.66
C ARG A 29 -5.55 -5.55 -8.55
N MET A 30 -6.44 -4.71 -8.00
CA MET A 30 -7.11 -3.64 -8.74
C MET A 30 -6.35 -2.33 -8.56
N LYS A 31 -5.68 -1.87 -9.62
CA LYS A 31 -4.86 -0.66 -9.61
C LYS A 31 -5.66 0.59 -9.26
N GLU A 32 -6.88 0.70 -9.77
CA GLU A 32 -7.77 1.84 -9.55
C GLU A 32 -8.11 1.99 -8.06
N LYS A 33 -8.24 0.86 -7.36
CA LYS A 33 -8.48 0.83 -5.91
C LYS A 33 -7.27 1.32 -5.14
N ILE A 34 -6.07 0.87 -5.49
CA ILE A 34 -4.83 1.32 -4.85
C ILE A 34 -4.62 2.82 -5.08
N GLU A 35 -4.82 3.31 -6.30
CA GLU A 35 -4.68 4.72 -6.64
C GLU A 35 -5.69 5.61 -5.94
N ARG A 36 -6.94 5.14 -5.76
CA ARG A 36 -7.94 5.83 -4.95
C ARG A 36 -7.47 5.96 -3.50
N VAL A 37 -7.03 4.86 -2.89
CA VAL A 37 -6.62 4.85 -1.48
C VAL A 37 -5.35 5.68 -1.28
N ALA A 38 -4.35 5.51 -2.14
CA ALA A 38 -3.06 6.20 -2.04
C ALA A 38 -3.09 7.67 -2.48
N ARG A 39 -4.21 8.18 -3.03
CA ARG A 39 -4.44 9.63 -3.16
C ARG A 39 -4.85 10.27 -1.84
N ASN A 40 -5.46 9.49 -0.97
CA ASN A 40 -5.98 9.94 0.33
C ASN A 40 -5.00 9.68 1.48
N LEU A 41 -3.80 9.13 1.20
CA LEU A 41 -2.79 8.79 2.19
C LEU A 41 -1.44 9.42 1.82
N PRO A 42 -0.97 10.46 2.53
CA PRO A 42 0.19 11.25 2.15
C PRO A 42 1.53 10.49 2.21
N TYR A 43 1.62 9.40 2.99
CA TYR A 43 2.84 8.60 3.18
C TYR A 43 2.70 7.15 2.69
N ALA A 44 1.76 6.89 1.78
CA ALA A 44 1.54 5.55 1.25
C ALA A 44 2.36 5.30 -0.03
N ALA A 45 3.30 4.36 0.04
CA ALA A 45 3.97 3.83 -1.15
C ALA A 45 3.04 2.84 -1.87
N ARG A 46 2.96 2.97 -3.21
CA ARG A 46 2.05 2.18 -4.05
C ARG A 46 2.75 0.95 -4.61
N CYS A 47 2.12 -0.23 -4.51
CA CYS A 47 2.59 -1.44 -5.18
C CYS A 47 1.39 -2.16 -5.80
N ASN A 48 1.27 -2.14 -7.13
CA ASN A 48 0.28 -2.98 -7.82
C ASN A 48 0.82 -4.41 -7.83
N VAL A 49 0.13 -5.31 -7.16
CA VAL A 49 0.45 -6.74 -7.17
C VAL A 49 -0.75 -7.46 -7.74
N ASP A 50 -0.67 -7.78 -9.02
CA ASP A 50 -1.30 -9.00 -9.51
C ASP A 50 -0.63 -10.16 -8.75
N PHE A 51 -1.35 -11.22 -8.39
CA PHE A 51 -0.73 -12.38 -7.73
C PHE A 51 0.12 -13.16 -8.75
N GLN A 52 1.25 -12.57 -9.13
CA GLN A 52 2.47 -13.20 -9.58
C GLN A 52 3.54 -12.73 -8.60
N MET A 53 4.08 -13.65 -7.80
CA MET A 53 5.23 -13.36 -6.93
C MET A 53 6.37 -12.78 -7.78
N SER A 54 6.81 -11.56 -7.49
CA SER A 54 8.21 -11.17 -7.70
C SER A 54 8.62 -10.14 -6.64
N GLY A 55 9.47 -10.57 -5.72
CA GLY A 55 9.99 -9.72 -4.66
C GLY A 55 10.98 -8.68 -5.17
N ARG A 56 11.03 -7.51 -4.52
CA ARG A 56 12.19 -6.63 -4.58
C ARG A 56 12.39 -5.98 -3.21
N VAL A 57 13.43 -6.41 -2.51
CA VAL A 57 13.95 -5.79 -1.29
C VAL A 57 14.53 -4.42 -1.66
N LEU A 58 14.17 -3.39 -0.91
CA LEU A 58 14.73 -2.05 -1.04
C LEU A 58 16.23 -2.10 -0.75
N GLY A 59 17.05 -1.83 -1.76
CA GLY A 59 18.48 -1.60 -1.62
C GLY A 59 18.75 -0.29 -0.89
N ASN A 60 19.77 -0.33 -0.02
CA ASN A 60 20.29 0.78 0.78
C ASN A 60 20.39 2.10 -0.01
N LEU A 61 19.94 3.19 0.62
CA LEU A 61 20.31 4.55 0.25
C LEU A 61 21.75 4.80 0.73
N THR A 62 22.68 4.89 -0.21
CA THR A 62 23.92 5.69 -0.12
C THR A 62 23.97 6.56 -1.36
#